data_AF-A0AAW8KUP4-F1
#
_entry.id   AF-A0AAW8KUP4-F1
#
_cell.length_a   1.000
_cell.length_b   1.000
_cell.length_c   1.000
_cell.angle_alpha   90.00
_cell.angle_beta   90.00
_cell.angle_gamma   90.00
#
_symmetry.space_group_name_H-M   'P 1'
#
loop_
_entity.id
_entity.type
_entity.pdbx_description
1 polymer ?
#
loop_
_entity_poly.entity_id
_entity_poly.type
_entity_poly.pdbx_seq_one_letter_code
_entity_poly.pdbx_strand_id
1 'polypeptide(L)'
;FELKTNSDYTVDIGEQIKSASADYINQLDIGDRIAINKLYVPAGLYGALDARSYEIESLQLTVDGVPVEGDYTLAFNAVAYCDSDNIEISVSGGG
;
A
#
# COMPACT_ATOMS: atom_id res chain seq x y z
N PHE A 1 -0.70 6.51 -1.09
CA PHE A 1 -0.56 6.03 -2.47
C PHE A 1 -1.01 7.14 -3.40
N GLU A 2 -0.24 7.41 -4.45
CA GLU A 2 -0.67 8.25 -5.57
C GLU A 2 -1.10 7.33 -6.71
N LEU A 3 -2.38 7.38 -7.08
CA LEU A 3 -2.98 6.51 -8.09
C LEU A 3 -3.48 7.34 -9.26
N LYS A 4 -3.14 6.92 -10.48
CA LYS A 4 -3.79 7.41 -11.68
C LYS A 4 -4.93 6.48 -12.06
N THR A 5 -6.16 7.00 -12.10
CA THR A 5 -7.38 6.18 -12.21
C THR A 5 -8.13 6.43 -13.54
N ASN A 6 -8.98 5.47 -13.94
CA ASN A 6 -9.95 5.60 -15.04
C ASN A 6 -11.40 5.51 -14.54
N SER A 7 -12.38 5.47 -15.45
CA SER A 7 -13.83 5.47 -15.13
C SER A 7 -14.31 4.25 -14.36
N ASP A 8 -13.55 3.16 -14.35
CA ASP A 8 -13.91 1.90 -13.69
C ASP A 8 -13.41 1.86 -12.23
N TYR A 9 -12.65 2.86 -11.79
CA TYR A 9 -12.15 2.94 -10.42
C TYR A 9 -13.27 3.37 -9.47
N THR A 10 -13.38 2.66 -8.34
CA THR A 10 -14.41 2.91 -7.33
C THR A 10 -13.81 3.06 -5.94
N VAL A 11 -14.60 3.59 -5.01
CA VAL A 11 -14.22 3.68 -3.60
C VAL A 11 -13.91 2.28 -3.04
N ASP A 12 -14.70 1.26 -3.42
CA ASP A 12 -14.49 -0.12 -2.99
C ASP A 12 -13.13 -0.67 -3.44
N ILE A 13 -12.67 -0.33 -4.66
CA ILE A 13 -11.32 -0.70 -5.13
C ILE A 13 -10.26 -0.03 -4.27
N GLY A 14 -10.44 1.25 -3.92
CA GLY A 14 -9.56 1.96 -2.99
C GLY A 14 -9.46 1.26 -1.63
N GLU A 15 -10.59 0.84 -1.06
CA GLU A 15 -10.62 0.12 0.21
C GLU A 15 -9.95 -1.26 0.11
N GLN A 16 -10.11 -1.97 -1.00
CA GLN A 16 -9.39 -3.22 -1.25
C GLN A 16 -7.87 -3.01 -1.28
N ILE A 17 -7.38 -1.94 -1.92
CA ILE A 17 -5.95 -1.60 -1.97
C ILE A 17 -5.41 -1.37 -0.55
N LYS A 18 -6.14 -0.60 0.27
CA LYS A 18 -5.77 -0.35 1.67
C LYS A 18 -5.73 -1.64 2.47
N SER A 19 -6.78 -2.44 2.41
CA SER A 19 -6.86 -3.72 3.14
C SER A 19 -5.71 -4.64 2.77
N ALA A 20 -5.48 -4.88 1.47
CA ALA A 20 -4.42 -5.79 1.02
C ALA A 20 -3.03 -5.30 1.44
N SER A 21 -2.81 -3.98 1.41
CA SER A 21 -1.53 -3.38 1.83
C SER A 21 -1.32 -3.48 3.35
N ALA A 22 -2.35 -3.20 4.15
CA ALA A 22 -2.32 -3.34 5.60
C ALA A 22 -2.10 -4.81 6.01
N ASP A 23 -2.82 -5.75 5.38
CA ASP A 23 -2.67 -7.18 5.61
C ASP A 23 -1.25 -7.66 5.34
N TYR A 24 -0.62 -7.20 4.25
CA TYR A 24 0.77 -7.52 3.95
C TYR A 24 1.72 -7.06 5.07
N ILE A 25 1.54 -5.83 5.58
CA ILE A 25 2.37 -5.31 6.68
C ILE A 25 2.16 -6.10 7.97
N ASN A 26 0.92 -6.42 8.30
CA ASN A 26 0.55 -7.14 9.52
C ASN A 26 0.98 -8.62 9.51
N GLN A 27 1.36 -9.16 8.36
CA GLN A 27 1.91 -10.51 8.20
C GLN A 27 3.43 -10.58 8.33
N LEU A 28 4.13 -9.45 8.47
CA LEU A 28 5.58 -9.44 8.64
C LEU A 28 5.99 -9.95 10.02
N ASP A 29 7.02 -10.80 10.05
CA ASP A 29 7.56 -11.32 11.30
C ASP A 29 8.46 -10.29 12.00
N ILE A 30 8.79 -10.56 13.27
CA ILE A 30 9.69 -9.70 14.03
C ILE A 30 11.06 -9.63 13.35
N GLY A 31 11.57 -8.41 13.16
CA GLY A 31 12.86 -8.18 12.51
C GLY A 31 12.84 -8.34 10.98
N ASP A 32 11.67 -8.54 10.36
CA ASP A 32 11.52 -8.48 8.91
C ASP A 32 11.75 -7.07 8.37
N ARG A 33 11.76 -6.96 7.04
CA ARG A 33 11.73 -5.66 6.36
C ARG A 33 10.42 -5.44 5.61
N ILE A 34 9.95 -4.21 5.68
CA ILE A 34 8.96 -3.67 4.77
C ILE A 34 9.69 -3.32 3.48
N ALA A 35 9.57 -4.19 2.48
CA ALA A 35 10.13 -3.94 1.15
C ALA A 35 9.12 -3.21 0.26
N ILE A 36 9.44 -2.00 -0.19
CA ILE A 36 8.50 -1.16 -0.96
C ILE A 36 8.13 -1.85 -2.27
N ASN A 37 9.10 -2.50 -2.93
CA ASN A 37 8.84 -3.24 -4.16
C ASN A 37 7.81 -4.37 -3.98
N LYS A 38 7.77 -5.00 -2.81
CA LYS A 38 6.81 -6.06 -2.50
C LYS A 38 5.43 -5.50 -2.20
N LEU A 39 5.32 -4.29 -1.64
CA LEU A 39 4.04 -3.61 -1.40
C LEU A 39 3.26 -3.30 -2.69
N TYR A 40 3.94 -3.15 -3.84
CA TYR A 40 3.25 -2.99 -5.13
C TYR A 40 2.40 -4.21 -5.52
N VAL A 41 2.72 -5.41 -5.01
CA VAL A 41 1.97 -6.64 -5.32
C VAL A 41 0.58 -6.65 -4.67
N PRO A 42 0.42 -6.51 -3.34
CA PRO A 42 -0.88 -6.38 -2.71
C PRO A 42 -1.60 -5.09 -3.13
N ALA A 43 -0.87 -3.97 -3.29
CA ALA A 43 -1.48 -2.72 -3.75
C ALA A 43 -1.99 -2.81 -5.20
N GLY A 44 -1.42 -3.69 -6.03
CA GLY A 44 -1.94 -4.08 -7.34
C GLY A 44 -2.98 -5.20 -7.29
N LEU A 45 -3.59 -5.43 -6.11
CA LEU A 45 -4.60 -6.46 -5.83
C LEU A 45 -4.21 -7.85 -6.36
N TYR A 46 -2.91 -8.20 -6.28
CA TYR A 46 -2.37 -9.45 -6.78
C TYR A 46 -2.69 -9.74 -8.26
N GLY A 47 -2.92 -8.70 -9.06
CA GLY A 47 -3.27 -8.81 -10.47
C GLY A 47 -4.74 -9.12 -10.75
N ALA A 48 -5.65 -8.84 -9.79
CA ALA A 48 -7.09 -8.90 -9.99
C ALA A 48 -7.56 -8.00 -11.15
N LEU A 49 -8.74 -8.27 -11.71
CA LEU A 49 -9.29 -7.47 -12.81
C LEU A 49 -9.48 -5.99 -12.40
N ASP A 50 -9.86 -5.75 -11.16
CA ASP A 50 -10.05 -4.41 -10.57
C ASP A 50 -8.77 -3.56 -10.64
N ALA A 51 -7.59 -4.20 -10.60
CA ALA A 51 -6.29 -3.52 -10.70
C ALA A 51 -6.05 -2.86 -12.07
N ARG A 52 -6.91 -3.10 -13.07
CA ARG A 52 -6.85 -2.44 -14.38
C ARG A 52 -7.48 -1.05 -14.38
N SER A 53 -8.20 -0.70 -13.33
CA SER A 53 -8.87 0.61 -13.22
C SER A 53 -7.92 1.73 -12.76
N TYR A 54 -6.70 1.38 -12.33
CA TYR A 54 -5.71 2.34 -11.84
C TYR A 54 -4.27 1.91 -12.12
N GLU A 55 -3.36 2.88 -12.04
CA GLU A 55 -1.91 2.69 -12.03
C GLU A 55 -1.35 3.34 -10.75
N ILE A 56 -0.43 2.66 -10.06
CA ILE A 56 0.25 3.22 -8.88
C ILE A 56 1.40 4.09 -9.39
N GLU A 57 1.25 5.42 -9.31
CA GLU A 57 2.29 6.37 -9.73
C GLU A 57 3.40 6.47 -8.69
N SER A 58 3.03 6.49 -7.40
CA SER A 58 4.01 6.46 -6.32
C SER A 58 3.46 5.89 -5.01
N LEU A 59 4.37 5.43 -4.18
CA LEU A 59 4.13 4.90 -2.84
C LEU A 59 5.14 5.54 -1.90
N GLN A 60 4.63 6.21 -0.86
CA GLN A 60 5.41 6.75 0.24
C GLN A 60 5.13 5.91 1.50
N LEU A 61 6.18 5.33 2.08
CA LEU A 61 6.08 4.67 3.39
C LEU A 61 6.32 5.71 4.48
N THR A 62 5.53 5.65 5.55
CA THR A 62 5.69 6.47 6.75
C THR A 62 5.66 5.54 7.96
N VAL A 63 6.68 5.61 8.81
CA VAL A 63 6.80 4.80 10.02
C VAL A 63 6.83 5.73 11.23
N ASP A 64 5.92 5.55 12.18
CA ASP A 64 5.77 6.40 13.37
C ASP A 64 5.72 7.92 13.05
N GLY A 65 5.06 8.26 11.94
CA GLY A 65 4.93 9.65 11.45
C GLY A 65 6.15 10.19 10.70
N VAL A 66 7.19 9.39 10.49
CA VAL A 66 8.40 9.77 9.76
C VAL A 66 8.41 9.12 8.37
N PRO A 67 8.47 9.91 7.28
CA PRO A 67 8.61 9.37 5.93
C PRO A 67 9.91 8.58 5.78
N VAL A 68 9.83 7.40 5.17
CA VAL A 68 10.98 6.54 4.87
C VAL A 68 11.21 6.49 3.36
N GLU A 69 12.46 6.68 2.95
CA GLU A 69 12.87 6.47 1.56
C GLU A 69 13.29 5.00 1.36
N GLY A 70 12.60 4.29 0.48
CA GLY A 70 12.91 2.90 0.16
C GLY A 70 12.46 1.91 1.23
N ASP A 71 13.15 0.76 1.30
CA ASP A 71 12.83 -0.32 2.22
C ASP A 71 13.08 0.09 3.68
N TYR A 72 12.23 -0.38 4.59
CA TYR A 72 12.39 -0.18 6.03
C TYR A 72 12.61 -1.51 6.75
N THR A 73 13.71 -1.64 7.49
CA THR A 73 14.00 -2.84 8.30
C THR A 73 13.49 -2.63 9.72
N LEU A 74 12.66 -3.56 10.22
CA LEU A 74 12.18 -3.54 11.59
C LEU A 74 13.33 -3.85 12.56
N ALA A 75 13.24 -3.31 13.78
CA ALA A 75 14.14 -3.73 14.84
C ALA A 75 13.94 -5.22 15.17
N PHE A 76 14.99 -5.88 15.65
CA PHE A 76 14.97 -7.31 15.97
C PHE A 76 13.94 -7.73 17.04
N ASN A 77 13.35 -6.75 17.74
CA ASN A 77 12.34 -6.92 18.77
C ASN A 77 11.05 -6.14 18.47
N ALA A 78 10.87 -5.67 17.23
CA ALA A 78 9.69 -4.92 16.80
C ALA A 78 8.93 -5.71 15.73
N VAL A 79 7.60 -5.56 15.75
CA VAL A 79 6.68 -6.04 14.72
C VAL A 79 6.04 -4.85 14.03
N ALA A 80 5.82 -4.95 12.72
CA ALA A 80 5.08 -3.92 12.00
C ALA A 80 3.58 -4.06 12.25
N TYR A 81 2.89 -2.93 12.31
CA TYR A 81 1.43 -2.89 12.32
C TYR A 81 0.95 -1.74 11.46
N CYS A 82 -0.09 -1.98 10.66
CA CYS A 82 -0.75 -0.99 9.83
C CYS A 82 -2.26 -1.25 9.84
N ASP A 83 -3.02 -0.20 10.05
CA ASP A 83 -4.48 -0.22 9.88
C ASP A 83 -4.81 0.39 8.51
N SER A 84 -5.85 -0.10 7.83
CA SER A 84 -6.31 0.47 6.56
C SER A 84 -6.65 1.95 6.68
N ASP A 85 -7.12 2.40 7.85
CA ASP A 85 -7.44 3.80 8.12
C ASP A 85 -6.19 4.71 8.12
N ASN A 86 -5.01 4.14 8.33
CA ASN A 86 -3.72 4.86 8.25
C ASN A 86 -3.18 4.95 6.82
N ILE A 87 -3.89 4.38 5.83
CA ILE A 87 -3.47 4.39 4.44
C ILE A 87 -4.27 5.42 3.66
N GLU A 88 -3.56 6.46 3.20
CA GLU A 88 -4.13 7.49 2.36
C GLU A 88 -3.96 7.15 0.87
N ILE A 89 -5.00 7.43 0.08
CA ILE A 89 -4.99 7.29 -1.37
C ILE A 89 -5.37 8.63 -1.99
N SER A 90 -4.44 9.21 -2.72
CA SER A 90 -4.67 10.34 -3.61
C SER A 90 -4.93 9.82 -5.01
N VAL A 91 -5.95 10.34 -5.68
CA VAL A 91 -6.30 9.96 -7.05
C VAL A 91 -6.07 11.12 -8.02
N SER A 92 -5.30 10.87 -9.07
CA SER A 92 -4.91 11.80 -10.13
C SER A 92 -5.42 11.28 -11.48
N GLY A 93 -6.72 11.39 -11.73
CA GLY A 93 -7.31 10.95 -12.98
C GLY A 93 -8.82 10.79 -12.89
N GLY A 94 -9.51 10.99 -14.00
CA GLY A 94 -10.95 10.85 -14.08
C GLY A 94 -11.44 11.30 -15.45
N GLY A 95 -12.27 10.47 -16.07
CA GLY A 95 -13.15 10.92 -17.16
C GLY A 95 -14.25 11.84 -16.63
#